data_AF-A0AAD1WXI0-F1
#
_entry.id   AF-A0AAD1WXI0-F1
#
_cell.length_a   1.000
_cell.length_b   1.000
_cell.length_c   1.000
_cell.angle_alpha   90.00
_cell.angle_beta   90.00
_cell.angle_gamma   90.00
#
_symmetry.space_group_name_H-M   'P 1'
#
loop_
_entity.id
_entity.type
_entity.pdbx_description
1 polymer ?
#
loop_
_entity_poly.entity_id
_entity_poly.type
_entity_poly.pdbx_seq_one_letter_code
_entity_poly.pdbx_strand_id
1 'polypeptide(L)'
;MIQGERGDDPRDFNKERDMMHKANYTYVLRLLGVYEKRDGEQIEYGLVMEYMHNGSLRTLFDKVPDVPWALRFQILHQVVLGMNYLHHVLNPSIIHRDLKPRNVLLNKYLDVQITDFGLAKNAGSTTTSLNQSGPGTISYMPPESFRVLNYKPTKKFDVYSFAILTWSVLSGQEPYEVADNMMIKLLIPNGSRPDMDLVKKWTSEKMVPEAIDLMMECWSEDPETRPSFSDCKPKTLSMSRAYAKDIYQAIQQVLDFFRSMSTSRRTSKVDDVPDGVNLSSMTDLSDITGSFAIQVYQEILNGVESKPQVEPFEEPIDSGELLRKNFATIVHANPDITSILDDLFSQKIISQEELSTIEASGTSQNLVRATLLKVMNKGRRSSDVFLQLLKLYSSSVMDSLTS
;
A
#
# COMPACT_ATOMS: atom_id res chain seq x y z
N MET A 1 -7.50 7.71 -10.04
CA MET A 1 -7.94 6.83 -11.15
C MET A 1 -9.34 6.33 -10.82
N ILE A 2 -10.23 6.18 -11.80
CA ILE A 2 -11.52 5.48 -11.62
C ILE A 2 -11.37 4.13 -12.33
N GLN A 3 -11.42 3.05 -11.57
CA GLN A 3 -11.57 1.71 -12.14
C GLN A 3 -13.08 1.45 -12.20
N GLY A 4 -13.63 1.46 -13.42
CA GLY A 4 -15.05 1.18 -13.66
C GLY A 4 -15.21 -0.29 -14.05
N GLU A 5 -16.01 -1.03 -13.29
CA GLU A 5 -16.44 -2.38 -13.65
C GLU A 5 -17.78 -2.27 -14.37
N ARG A 6 -17.76 -2.35 -15.70
CA ARG A 6 -18.99 -2.54 -16.47
C ARG A 6 -19.39 -4.01 -16.42
N GLY A 7 -20.27 -4.35 -15.49
CA GLY A 7 -21.04 -5.59 -15.56
C GLY A 7 -20.71 -6.69 -14.55
N ASP A 8 -19.90 -6.43 -13.52
CA ASP A 8 -19.64 -7.40 -12.45
C ASP A 8 -20.66 -7.32 -11.31
N ASP A 9 -20.86 -8.45 -10.63
CA ASP A 9 -21.78 -8.64 -9.51
C ASP A 9 -21.54 -7.55 -8.44
N PRO A 10 -22.57 -6.78 -8.01
CA PRO A 10 -22.43 -5.78 -6.95
C PRO A 10 -21.77 -6.32 -5.66
N ARG A 11 -21.81 -7.64 -5.44
CA ARG A 11 -21.13 -8.30 -4.31
C ARG A 11 -19.61 -8.28 -4.42
N ASP A 12 -19.04 -8.35 -5.62
CA ASP A 12 -17.59 -8.35 -5.83
C ASP A 12 -17.01 -6.94 -5.65
N PHE A 13 -17.69 -5.92 -6.19
CA PHE A 13 -17.35 -4.50 -5.95
C PHE A 13 -17.35 -4.15 -4.46
N ASN A 14 -18.43 -4.51 -3.74
CA ASN A 14 -18.53 -4.21 -2.31
C ASN A 14 -17.45 -4.93 -1.50
N LYS A 15 -17.14 -6.17 -1.88
CA LYS A 15 -16.07 -6.95 -1.24
C LYS A 15 -14.70 -6.31 -1.44
N GLU A 16 -14.36 -5.91 -2.67
CA GLU A 16 -13.09 -5.24 -2.93
C GLU A 16 -12.99 -3.91 -2.19
N ARG A 17 -14.04 -3.09 -2.25
CA ARG A 17 -14.14 -1.84 -1.50
C ARG A 17 -13.84 -2.06 -0.02
N ASP A 18 -14.47 -3.05 0.60
CA ASP A 18 -14.33 -3.33 2.03
C ASP A 18 -12.93 -3.84 2.40
N MET A 19 -12.27 -4.59 1.51
CA MET A 19 -10.88 -5.03 1.71
C MET A 19 -9.92 -3.84 1.62
N MET A 20 -10.05 -3.01 0.58
CA MET A 20 -9.21 -1.83 0.40
C MET A 20 -9.42 -0.79 1.50
N HIS A 21 -10.65 -0.63 1.99
CA HIS A 21 -10.92 0.28 3.10
C HIS A 21 -10.21 -0.13 4.40
N LYS A 22 -10.08 -1.45 4.65
CA LYS A 22 -9.33 -1.98 5.80
C LYS A 22 -7.83 -1.86 5.61
N ALA A 23 -7.36 -2.04 4.37
CA ALA A 23 -5.95 -2.06 4.05
C ALA A 23 -5.41 -0.63 3.86
N ASN A 24 -4.96 0.00 4.93
CA ASN A 24 -4.40 1.35 4.90
C ASN A 24 -2.96 1.35 5.42
N TYR A 25 -2.00 1.26 4.51
CA TYR A 25 -0.58 1.23 4.83
C TYR A 25 0.26 1.81 3.70
N THR A 26 1.45 2.32 4.01
CA THR A 26 2.33 3.05 3.08
C THR A 26 2.58 2.33 1.75
N TYR A 27 2.63 1.00 1.75
CA TYR A 27 2.90 0.19 0.55
C TYR A 27 1.67 -0.58 0.05
N VAL A 28 0.48 -0.16 0.45
CA VAL A 28 -0.79 -0.74 0.02
C VAL A 28 -1.68 0.39 -0.50
N LEU A 29 -2.19 0.22 -1.72
CA LEU A 29 -2.93 1.27 -2.41
C LEU A 29 -4.19 1.65 -1.63
N ARG A 30 -4.23 2.91 -1.20
CA ARG A 30 -5.33 3.44 -0.43
C ARG A 30 -6.56 3.74 -1.30
N LEU A 31 -7.71 3.26 -0.84
CA LEU A 31 -9.00 3.70 -1.35
C LEU A 31 -9.32 5.11 -0.82
N LEU A 32 -9.54 6.06 -1.72
CA LEU A 32 -9.91 7.44 -1.40
C LEU A 32 -11.43 7.63 -1.33
N GLY A 33 -12.19 6.85 -2.09
CA GLY A 33 -13.64 6.93 -2.11
C GLY A 33 -14.28 5.99 -3.12
N VAL A 34 -15.60 6.13 -3.27
CA VAL A 34 -16.40 5.42 -4.27
C VAL A 34 -17.07 6.45 -5.17
N TYR A 35 -17.07 6.15 -6.46
CA TYR A 35 -17.81 6.85 -7.49
C TYR A 35 -19.13 6.12 -7.75
N GLU A 36 -20.22 6.87 -7.87
CA GLU A 36 -21.53 6.38 -8.31
C GLU A 36 -22.03 7.32 -9.42
N LYS A 37 -22.29 6.78 -10.61
CA LYS A 37 -22.99 7.47 -11.69
C LYS A 37 -24.33 6.85 -11.90
N ARG A 38 -25.36 7.67 -12.02
CA ARG A 38 -26.69 7.23 -12.45
C ARG A 38 -26.94 7.69 -13.87
N ASP A 39 -27.29 6.75 -14.73
CA ASP A 39 -27.74 7.00 -16.11
C ASP A 39 -29.07 6.26 -16.32
N GLY A 40 -30.18 6.97 -16.08
CA GLY A 40 -31.51 6.36 -16.00
C GLY A 40 -31.62 5.38 -14.82
N GLU A 41 -32.01 4.13 -15.12
CA GLU A 41 -32.06 3.03 -14.14
C GLU A 41 -30.70 2.34 -13.94
N GLN A 42 -29.70 2.65 -14.76
CA GLN A 42 -28.37 2.06 -14.61
C GLN A 42 -27.52 2.83 -13.59
N ILE A 43 -26.87 2.07 -12.71
CA ILE A 43 -25.91 2.60 -11.74
C ILE A 43 -24.53 2.03 -12.07
N GLU A 44 -23.57 2.91 -12.34
CA GLU A 44 -22.16 2.56 -12.52
C GLU A 44 -21.40 2.92 -11.25
N TYR A 45 -20.71 1.92 -10.68
CA TYR A 45 -19.85 2.10 -9.53
C TYR A 45 -18.38 2.13 -9.94
N GLY A 46 -17.55 2.87 -9.21
CA GLY A 46 -16.11 2.86 -9.40
C GLY A 46 -15.35 3.08 -8.11
N LEU A 47 -14.14 2.52 -8.02
CA LEU A 47 -13.23 2.78 -6.91
C LEU A 47 -12.35 3.99 -7.23
N VAL A 48 -12.29 4.95 -6.32
CA VAL A 48 -11.47 6.16 -6.45
C VAL A 48 -10.21 5.97 -5.63
N MET A 49 -9.06 5.99 -6.31
CA MET A 49 -7.74 5.77 -5.71
C MET A 49 -6.74 6.82 -6.21
N GLU A 50 -5.63 6.95 -5.48
CA GLU A 50 -4.48 7.73 -5.94
C GLU A 50 -3.99 7.26 -7.32
N TYR A 51 -3.54 8.19 -8.15
CA TYR A 51 -3.05 7.84 -9.48
C TYR A 51 -1.57 7.39 -9.42
N MET A 52 -1.31 6.20 -9.94
CA MET A 52 0.02 5.60 -9.98
C MET A 52 0.73 5.99 -11.28
N HIS A 53 1.55 7.04 -11.17
CA HIS A 53 2.14 7.76 -12.30
C HIS A 53 3.03 6.87 -13.17
N ASN A 54 3.70 5.90 -12.55
CA ASN A 54 4.69 5.04 -13.20
C ASN A 54 4.12 3.65 -13.57
N GLY A 55 2.79 3.49 -13.48
CA GLY A 55 2.10 2.25 -13.84
C GLY A 55 2.42 1.11 -12.89
N SER A 56 2.45 -0.11 -13.42
CA SER A 56 2.76 -1.33 -12.66
C SER A 56 4.24 -1.73 -12.75
N LEU A 57 4.68 -2.61 -11.86
CA LEU A 57 6.00 -3.22 -11.91
C LEU A 57 6.23 -4.00 -13.22
N ARG A 58 5.18 -4.61 -13.81
CA ARG A 58 5.26 -5.18 -15.16
C ARG A 58 5.58 -4.11 -16.21
N THR A 59 4.90 -2.96 -16.13
CA THR A 59 5.13 -1.82 -17.03
C THR A 59 6.56 -1.30 -16.94
N LEU A 60 7.14 -1.29 -15.74
CA LEU A 60 8.54 -0.93 -15.53
C LEU A 60 9.48 -1.86 -16.32
N PHE A 61 9.34 -3.17 -16.16
CA PHE A 61 10.19 -4.14 -16.86
C PHE A 61 9.94 -4.23 -18.38
N ASP A 62 8.72 -3.95 -18.84
CA ASP A 62 8.42 -3.88 -20.28
C ASP A 62 9.10 -2.70 -20.96
N LYS A 63 9.20 -1.56 -20.26
CA LYS A 63 9.65 -0.31 -20.85
C LYS A 63 11.13 -0.05 -20.62
N VAL A 64 11.64 -0.39 -19.44
CA VAL A 64 13.01 -0.08 -19.01
C VAL A 64 13.88 -1.34 -19.18
N PRO A 65 14.79 -1.37 -20.16
CA PRO A 65 15.58 -2.58 -20.44
C PRO A 65 16.45 -3.01 -19.26
N ASP A 66 17.10 -2.05 -18.60
CA ASP A 66 18.06 -2.28 -17.52
C ASP A 66 17.63 -1.56 -16.24
N VAL A 67 16.59 -2.10 -15.58
CA VAL A 67 16.16 -1.59 -14.26
C VAL A 67 17.30 -1.79 -13.25
N PRO A 68 17.79 -0.73 -12.57
CA PRO A 68 18.92 -0.85 -11.64
C PRO A 68 18.64 -1.76 -10.44
N TRP A 69 19.64 -2.51 -9.99
CA TRP A 69 19.54 -3.43 -8.85
C TRP A 69 19.08 -2.75 -7.55
N ALA A 70 19.53 -1.52 -7.30
CA ALA A 70 19.10 -0.74 -6.14
C ALA A 70 17.57 -0.61 -6.09
N LEU A 71 16.95 -0.27 -7.22
CA LEU A 71 15.50 -0.15 -7.32
C LEU A 71 14.81 -1.52 -7.22
N ARG A 72 15.35 -2.57 -7.84
CA ARG A 72 14.81 -3.94 -7.74
C ARG A 72 14.72 -4.41 -6.28
N PHE A 73 15.80 -4.27 -5.52
CA PHE A 73 15.83 -4.70 -4.11
C PHE A 73 14.98 -3.81 -3.20
N GLN A 74 14.88 -2.51 -3.50
CA GLN A 74 13.94 -1.63 -2.81
C GLN A 74 12.48 -2.08 -3.03
N ILE A 75 12.10 -2.37 -4.29
CA ILE A 75 10.76 -2.85 -4.62
C ILE A 75 10.45 -4.15 -3.87
N LEU A 76 11.35 -5.13 -3.88
CA LEU A 76 11.16 -6.39 -3.13
C LEU A 76 10.94 -6.13 -1.65
N HIS A 77 11.74 -5.25 -1.04
CA HIS A 77 11.59 -4.91 0.36
C HIS A 77 10.25 -4.24 0.66
N GLN A 78 9.82 -3.27 -0.15
CA GLN A 78 8.55 -2.58 0.03
C GLN A 78 7.34 -3.52 -0.18
N VAL A 79 7.41 -4.45 -1.14
CA VAL A 79 6.40 -5.52 -1.29
C VAL A 79 6.33 -6.37 -0.01
N VAL A 80 7.46 -6.78 0.56
CA VAL A 80 7.47 -7.54 1.81
C VAL A 80 6.87 -6.75 2.97
N LEU A 81 7.14 -5.44 3.07
CA LEU A 81 6.53 -4.59 4.10
C LEU A 81 5.00 -4.52 3.94
N GLY A 82 4.51 -4.30 2.72
CA GLY A 82 3.07 -4.26 2.44
C GLY A 82 2.38 -5.58 2.73
N MET A 83 2.95 -6.70 2.28
CA MET A 83 2.39 -8.03 2.54
C MET A 83 2.47 -8.43 4.01
N ASN A 84 3.56 -8.07 4.71
CA ASN A 84 3.67 -8.29 6.14
C ASN A 84 2.58 -7.54 6.92
N TYR A 85 2.25 -6.30 6.52
CA TYR A 85 1.13 -5.56 7.10
C TYR A 85 -0.20 -6.32 6.89
N LEU A 86 -0.50 -6.73 5.66
CA LEU A 86 -1.74 -7.47 5.35
C LEU A 86 -1.86 -8.77 6.15
N HIS A 87 -0.74 -9.48 6.32
CA HIS A 87 -0.72 -10.81 6.93
C HIS A 87 -0.61 -10.80 8.45
N HIS A 88 0.11 -9.85 9.05
CA HIS A 88 0.45 -9.90 10.47
C HIS A 88 -0.11 -8.74 11.28
N VAL A 89 -0.30 -7.56 10.67
CA VAL A 89 -0.76 -6.37 11.38
C VAL A 89 -2.28 -6.27 11.35
N LEU A 90 -2.90 -6.59 10.21
CA LEU A 90 -4.35 -6.60 10.12
C LEU A 90 -4.98 -7.76 10.92
N ASN A 91 -6.05 -7.42 11.65
CA ASN A 91 -6.93 -8.37 12.31
C ASN A 91 -8.38 -8.15 11.88
N PRO A 92 -9.00 -9.10 11.15
CA PRO A 92 -8.42 -10.35 10.67
C PRO A 92 -7.39 -10.11 9.56
N SER A 93 -6.41 -11.01 9.45
CA SER A 93 -5.40 -10.96 8.39
C SER A 93 -6.04 -11.07 7.01
N ILE A 94 -5.48 -10.37 6.02
CA ILE A 94 -5.92 -10.40 4.62
C ILE A 94 -4.94 -11.23 3.81
N ILE A 95 -5.46 -12.20 3.04
CA ILE A 95 -4.73 -12.99 2.04
C ILE A 95 -5.03 -12.39 0.68
N HIS A 96 -4.01 -11.96 -0.04
CA HIS A 96 -4.11 -11.19 -1.29
C HIS A 96 -4.59 -12.07 -2.45
N ARG A 97 -4.03 -13.28 -2.60
CA ARG A 97 -4.36 -14.32 -3.60
C ARG A 97 -4.04 -14.02 -5.06
N ASP A 98 -3.62 -12.80 -5.38
CA ASP A 98 -3.17 -12.46 -6.74
C ASP A 98 -1.95 -11.51 -6.76
N LEU A 99 -0.96 -11.80 -5.91
CA LEU A 99 0.27 -11.00 -5.85
C LEU A 99 1.14 -11.29 -7.08
N LYS A 100 1.30 -10.28 -7.96
CA LYS A 100 2.06 -10.36 -9.21
C LYS A 100 2.56 -8.97 -9.63
N PRO A 101 3.53 -8.85 -10.55
CA PRO A 101 4.04 -7.55 -11.01
C PRO A 101 2.99 -6.59 -11.57
N ARG A 102 1.86 -7.08 -12.09
CA ARG A 102 0.76 -6.22 -12.57
C ARG A 102 0.00 -5.56 -11.41
N ASN A 103 -0.02 -6.20 -10.24
CA ASN A 103 -0.75 -5.76 -9.04
C ASN A 103 0.17 -5.09 -8.00
N VAL A 104 1.40 -4.75 -8.43
CA VAL A 104 2.34 -3.91 -7.69
C VAL A 104 2.49 -2.63 -8.50
N LEU A 105 1.81 -1.56 -8.08
CA LEU A 105 1.86 -0.27 -8.75
C LEU A 105 2.99 0.61 -8.22
N LEU A 106 3.38 1.62 -9.00
CA LEU A 106 4.47 2.53 -8.69
C LEU A 106 3.96 3.98 -8.67
N ASN A 107 4.10 4.64 -7.51
CA ASN A 107 3.73 6.04 -7.36
C ASN A 107 4.74 6.97 -8.09
N LYS A 108 4.58 8.29 -7.97
CA LYS A 108 5.47 9.29 -8.61
C LYS A 108 6.96 9.16 -8.23
N TYR A 109 7.27 8.54 -7.10
CA TYR A 109 8.63 8.32 -6.59
C TYR A 109 9.16 6.90 -6.85
N LEU A 110 8.42 6.07 -7.60
CA LEU A 110 8.67 4.65 -7.80
C LEU A 110 8.53 3.79 -6.53
N ASP A 111 7.84 4.30 -5.50
CA ASP A 111 7.49 3.48 -4.34
C ASP A 111 6.30 2.57 -4.67
N VAL A 112 6.34 1.36 -4.12
CA VAL A 112 5.36 0.29 -4.29
C VAL A 112 4.01 0.64 -3.68
N GLN A 113 2.94 0.31 -4.40
CA GLN A 113 1.55 0.31 -3.93
C GLN A 113 0.89 -1.01 -4.35
N ILE A 114 0.72 -1.94 -3.41
CA ILE A 114 0.03 -3.22 -3.66
C ILE A 114 -1.47 -2.95 -3.89
N THR A 115 -2.05 -3.52 -4.94
CA THR A 115 -3.43 -3.27 -5.38
C THR A 115 -4.15 -4.56 -5.78
N ASP A 116 -5.40 -4.43 -6.24
CA ASP A 116 -6.26 -5.50 -6.77
C ASP A 116 -6.64 -6.53 -5.70
N PHE A 117 -7.61 -6.13 -4.88
CA PHE A 117 -8.12 -6.93 -3.77
C PHE A 117 -9.40 -7.69 -4.15
N GLY A 118 -9.79 -7.71 -5.42
CA GLY A 118 -11.00 -8.43 -5.89
C GLY A 118 -10.98 -9.92 -5.50
N LEU A 119 -9.80 -10.54 -5.55
CA LEU A 119 -9.61 -11.93 -5.13
C LEU A 119 -9.30 -12.11 -3.64
N ALA A 120 -9.03 -11.03 -2.90
CA ALA A 120 -8.59 -11.09 -1.51
C ALA A 120 -9.64 -11.71 -0.57
N LYS A 121 -9.17 -12.30 0.53
CA LYS A 121 -10.02 -12.91 1.56
C LYS A 121 -9.43 -12.74 2.95
N ASN A 122 -10.29 -12.64 3.97
CA ASN A 122 -9.86 -12.73 5.36
C ASN A 122 -9.37 -14.16 5.65
N ALA A 123 -8.25 -14.29 6.35
CA ALA A 123 -7.77 -15.58 6.84
C ALA A 123 -8.82 -16.23 7.76
N GLY A 124 -9.05 -17.53 7.60
CA GLY A 124 -10.04 -18.29 8.38
C GLY A 124 -11.50 -18.11 7.94
N SER A 125 -11.78 -17.28 6.92
CA SER A 125 -13.14 -17.14 6.40
C SER A 125 -13.63 -18.45 5.74
N THR A 126 -14.77 -18.95 6.18
CA THR A 126 -15.44 -20.15 5.65
C THR A 126 -16.34 -19.87 4.45
N THR A 127 -16.48 -18.60 4.02
CA THR A 127 -17.25 -18.24 2.83
C THR A 127 -16.54 -18.74 1.57
N THR A 128 -16.84 -20.00 1.26
CA THR A 128 -16.66 -20.63 -0.04
C THR A 128 -17.90 -20.32 -0.83
N SER A 129 -17.98 -19.08 -1.31
CA SER A 129 -18.85 -18.75 -2.41
C SER A 129 -18.43 -19.64 -3.58
N LEU A 130 -19.18 -20.73 -3.79
CA LEU A 130 -18.96 -21.76 -4.81
C LEU A 130 -18.88 -21.20 -6.24
N ASN A 131 -19.18 -19.91 -6.42
CA ASN A 131 -19.24 -19.20 -7.71
C ASN A 131 -18.44 -17.88 -7.75
N GLN A 132 -17.55 -17.57 -6.80
CA GLN A 132 -16.80 -16.30 -6.83
C GLN A 132 -15.39 -16.46 -7.39
N SER A 133 -15.20 -15.81 -8.55
CA SER A 133 -13.98 -15.30 -9.21
C SER A 133 -12.78 -16.25 -9.17
N GLY A 134 -12.39 -16.71 -10.37
CA GLY A 134 -11.52 -17.86 -10.64
C GLY A 134 -10.19 -17.95 -9.88
N PRO A 135 -9.40 -19.02 -10.15
CA PRO A 135 -8.03 -19.09 -9.64
C PRO A 135 -7.30 -17.77 -9.95
N GLY A 136 -6.46 -17.30 -9.01
CA GLY A 136 -5.57 -16.17 -9.28
C GLY A 136 -4.72 -16.42 -10.52
N THR A 137 -3.84 -15.49 -10.87
CA THR A 137 -3.05 -15.64 -12.10
C THR A 137 -2.21 -16.92 -12.04
N ILE A 138 -2.56 -17.90 -12.89
CA ILE A 138 -2.15 -19.31 -12.76
C ILE A 138 -0.63 -19.46 -12.60
N SER A 139 0.16 -18.67 -13.31
CA SER A 139 1.63 -18.66 -13.24
C SER A 139 2.22 -18.30 -11.86
N TYR A 140 1.45 -17.63 -11.01
CA TYR A 140 1.86 -17.18 -9.66
C TYR A 140 1.26 -18.05 -8.55
N MET A 141 0.40 -19.02 -8.90
CA MET A 141 -0.29 -19.85 -7.92
C MET A 141 0.59 -21.01 -7.42
N PRO A 142 0.46 -21.38 -6.14
CA PRO A 142 1.24 -22.47 -5.57
C PRO A 142 0.71 -23.86 -5.99
N PRO A 143 1.57 -24.89 -6.00
CA PRO A 143 1.22 -26.24 -6.50
C PRO A 143 0.02 -26.88 -5.79
N GLU A 144 -0.11 -26.69 -4.47
CA GLU A 144 -1.21 -27.25 -3.68
C GLU A 144 -2.59 -26.72 -4.10
N SER A 145 -2.66 -25.54 -4.72
CA SER A 145 -3.92 -24.94 -5.17
C SER A 145 -4.54 -25.66 -6.37
N PHE A 146 -3.73 -26.42 -7.12
CA PHE A 146 -4.18 -27.22 -8.26
C PHE A 146 -4.54 -28.66 -7.88
N ARG A 147 -4.03 -29.14 -6.74
CA ARG A 147 -4.23 -30.53 -6.28
C ARG A 147 -5.55 -30.75 -5.55
N VAL A 148 -6.15 -29.69 -5.02
CA VAL A 148 -7.35 -29.77 -4.17
C VAL A 148 -8.47 -28.92 -4.77
N LEU A 149 -9.57 -29.56 -5.16
CA LEU A 149 -10.73 -28.90 -5.79
C LEU A 149 -11.32 -27.76 -4.95
N ASN A 150 -11.26 -27.87 -3.61
CA ASN A 150 -11.76 -26.88 -2.66
C ASN A 150 -10.62 -26.34 -1.77
N TYR A 151 -9.46 -26.09 -2.37
CA TYR A 151 -8.32 -25.54 -1.65
C TYR A 151 -8.69 -24.23 -0.95
N LYS A 152 -8.33 -24.11 0.33
CA LYS A 152 -8.51 -22.89 1.13
C LYS A 152 -7.15 -22.20 1.24
N PRO A 153 -6.96 -21.04 0.57
CA PRO A 153 -5.70 -20.32 0.63
C PRO A 153 -5.35 -19.92 2.06
N THR A 154 -4.08 -20.09 2.40
CA THR A 154 -3.47 -19.59 3.62
C THR A 154 -2.52 -18.45 3.28
N LYS A 155 -1.91 -17.82 4.29
CA LYS A 155 -0.84 -16.84 4.11
C LYS A 155 0.31 -17.38 3.24
N LYS A 156 0.57 -18.68 3.28
CA LYS A 156 1.63 -19.35 2.49
C LYS A 156 1.37 -19.33 0.97
N PHE A 157 0.13 -19.06 0.55
CA PHE A 157 -0.21 -18.84 -0.87
C PHE A 157 0.49 -17.60 -1.41
N ASP A 158 0.39 -16.48 -0.68
CA ASP A 158 0.99 -15.23 -1.14
C ASP A 158 2.52 -15.26 -1.02
N VAL A 159 3.08 -16.05 -0.10
CA VAL A 159 4.54 -16.26 0.00
C VAL A 159 5.07 -16.95 -1.26
N TYR A 160 4.37 -17.97 -1.76
CA TYR A 160 4.73 -18.59 -3.04
C TYR A 160 4.60 -17.59 -4.20
N SER A 161 3.51 -16.83 -4.22
CA SER A 161 3.30 -15.78 -5.24
C SER A 161 4.44 -14.75 -5.22
N PHE A 162 4.93 -14.38 -4.03
CA PHE A 162 6.08 -13.51 -3.84
C PHE A 162 7.39 -14.12 -4.37
N ALA A 163 7.58 -15.43 -4.30
CA ALA A 163 8.74 -16.09 -4.92
C ALA A 163 8.73 -15.94 -6.45
N ILE A 164 7.58 -16.16 -7.09
CA ILE A 164 7.45 -15.99 -8.55
C ILE A 164 7.57 -14.51 -8.95
N LEU A 165 7.07 -13.59 -8.12
CA LEU A 165 7.30 -12.16 -8.27
C LEU A 165 8.79 -11.82 -8.15
N THR A 166 9.49 -12.40 -7.18
CA THR A 166 10.95 -12.22 -6.99
C THR A 166 11.71 -12.70 -8.22
N TRP A 167 11.37 -13.88 -8.76
CA TRP A 167 11.94 -14.35 -10.02
C TRP A 167 11.71 -13.35 -11.16
N SER A 168 10.50 -12.80 -11.27
CA SER A 168 10.16 -11.79 -12.28
C SER A 168 10.98 -10.50 -12.09
N VAL A 169 11.23 -10.10 -10.83
CA VAL A 169 12.04 -8.93 -10.50
C VAL A 169 13.52 -9.14 -10.79
N LEU A 170 14.07 -10.35 -10.56
CA LEU A 170 15.46 -10.65 -10.84
C LEU A 170 15.73 -10.80 -12.35
N SER A 171 14.83 -11.47 -13.07
CA SER A 171 14.98 -11.74 -14.51
C SER A 171 14.51 -10.60 -15.41
N GLY A 172 13.55 -9.78 -14.95
CA GLY A 172 12.78 -8.84 -15.76
C GLY A 172 11.72 -9.49 -16.67
N GLN A 173 11.52 -10.81 -16.58
CA GLN A 173 10.69 -11.59 -17.52
C GLN A 173 9.32 -11.97 -16.92
N GLU A 174 8.37 -12.37 -17.77
CA GLU A 174 7.14 -13.03 -17.31
C GLU A 174 7.39 -14.54 -17.11
N PRO A 175 6.88 -15.15 -16.03
CA PRO A 175 7.08 -16.57 -15.76
C PRO A 175 6.25 -17.42 -16.73
N TYR A 176 6.88 -18.49 -17.24
CA TYR A 176 6.26 -19.47 -18.14
C TYR A 176 5.66 -18.87 -19.43
N GLU A 177 6.29 -17.83 -20.00
CA GLU A 177 5.79 -17.07 -21.16
C GLU A 177 5.33 -17.92 -22.35
N VAL A 178 6.01 -19.05 -22.61
CA VAL A 178 5.70 -19.96 -23.73
C VAL A 178 4.64 -21.02 -23.40
N ALA A 179 4.18 -21.08 -22.15
CA ALA A 179 3.27 -22.12 -21.68
C ALA A 179 1.83 -21.62 -21.60
N ASP A 180 0.90 -22.41 -22.14
CA ASP A 180 -0.52 -22.14 -21.92
C ASP A 180 -0.96 -22.52 -20.50
N ASN A 181 -2.15 -22.06 -20.12
CA ASN A 181 -2.72 -22.30 -18.80
C ASN A 181 -2.90 -23.78 -18.46
N MET A 182 -3.12 -24.65 -19.46
CA MET A 182 -3.30 -26.08 -19.23
C MET A 182 -1.96 -26.74 -18.91
N MET A 183 -0.91 -26.37 -19.63
CA MET A 183 0.45 -26.84 -19.37
C MET A 183 0.95 -26.35 -18.01
N ILE A 184 0.72 -25.09 -17.65
CA ILE A 184 1.12 -24.56 -16.33
C ILE A 184 0.43 -25.34 -15.19
N LYS A 185 -0.89 -25.59 -15.30
CA LYS A 185 -1.66 -26.38 -14.32
C LYS A 185 -1.15 -27.82 -14.18
N LEU A 186 -0.57 -28.39 -15.24
CA LEU A 186 0.03 -29.72 -15.22
C LEU A 186 1.46 -29.70 -14.64
N LEU A 187 2.28 -28.71 -15.01
CA LEU A 187 3.71 -28.70 -14.71
C LEU A 187 4.03 -28.21 -13.30
N ILE A 188 3.37 -27.15 -12.80
CA ILE A 188 3.66 -26.59 -11.46
C ILE A 188 3.47 -27.66 -10.36
N PRO A 189 2.38 -28.44 -10.33
CA PRO A 189 2.20 -29.51 -9.34
C PRO A 189 3.18 -30.67 -9.50
N ASN A 190 3.93 -30.75 -10.60
CA ASN A 190 4.97 -31.74 -10.82
C ASN A 190 6.38 -31.18 -10.55
N GLY A 191 6.47 -30.07 -9.82
CA GLY A 191 7.74 -29.49 -9.39
C GLY A 191 8.36 -28.52 -10.38
N SER A 192 7.71 -28.23 -11.52
CA SER A 192 8.18 -27.20 -12.44
C SER A 192 8.23 -25.84 -11.76
N ARG A 193 9.26 -25.07 -12.07
CA ARG A 193 9.48 -23.69 -11.61
C ARG A 193 9.93 -22.83 -12.81
N PRO A 194 9.90 -21.50 -12.70
CA PRO A 194 10.43 -20.62 -13.74
C PRO A 194 11.92 -20.88 -14.02
N ASP A 195 12.37 -20.54 -15.23
CA ASP A 195 13.72 -20.83 -15.69
C ASP A 195 14.79 -20.16 -14.80
N MET A 196 15.61 -20.99 -14.15
CA MET A 196 16.64 -20.54 -13.24
C MET A 196 17.86 -19.94 -13.95
N ASP A 197 18.08 -20.25 -15.23
CA ASP A 197 19.25 -19.73 -15.95
C ASP A 197 19.14 -18.22 -16.18
N LEU A 198 17.89 -17.72 -16.31
CA LEU A 198 17.59 -16.29 -16.45
C LEU A 198 17.91 -15.45 -15.21
N VAL A 199 17.97 -16.07 -14.02
CA VAL A 199 18.38 -15.41 -12.78
C VAL A 199 19.82 -15.75 -12.39
N LYS A 200 20.27 -16.99 -12.63
CA LYS A 200 21.63 -17.45 -12.29
C LYS A 200 22.73 -16.71 -13.03
N LYS A 201 22.44 -16.18 -14.22
CA LYS A 201 23.36 -15.31 -14.97
C LYS A 201 23.79 -14.04 -14.20
N TRP A 202 23.02 -13.65 -13.18
CA TRP A 202 23.28 -12.47 -12.34
C TRP A 202 23.91 -12.82 -10.99
N THR A 203 24.39 -14.04 -10.76
CA THR A 203 24.95 -14.45 -9.45
C THR A 203 26.22 -13.70 -9.04
N SER A 204 26.91 -13.04 -9.98
CA SER A 204 28.02 -12.14 -9.67
C SER A 204 27.57 -10.79 -9.08
N GLU A 205 26.31 -10.42 -9.25
CA GLU A 205 25.76 -9.17 -8.72
C GLU A 205 25.51 -9.27 -7.22
N LYS A 206 25.86 -8.22 -6.50
CA LYS A 206 25.77 -8.17 -5.04
C LYS A 206 24.31 -8.43 -4.60
N MET A 207 24.12 -9.24 -3.57
CA MET A 207 22.81 -9.63 -3.01
C MET A 207 21.90 -10.48 -3.90
N VAL A 208 22.25 -10.73 -5.18
CA VAL A 208 21.45 -11.58 -6.06
C VAL A 208 21.46 -13.05 -5.59
N PRO A 209 22.59 -13.65 -5.17
CA PRO A 209 22.58 -15.01 -4.60
C PRO A 209 21.62 -15.15 -3.42
N GLU A 210 21.64 -14.21 -2.48
CA GLU A 210 20.77 -14.20 -1.31
C GLU A 210 19.29 -14.04 -1.68
N ALA A 211 19.01 -13.27 -2.74
CA ALA A 211 17.65 -13.12 -3.26
C ALA A 211 17.16 -14.41 -3.94
N ILE A 212 18.05 -15.13 -4.65
CA ILE A 212 17.77 -16.44 -5.22
C ILE A 212 17.47 -17.45 -4.10
N ASP A 213 18.27 -17.47 -3.02
CA ASP A 213 18.04 -18.37 -1.89
C ASP A 213 16.69 -18.12 -1.22
N LEU A 214 16.37 -16.85 -0.93
CA LEU A 214 15.08 -16.47 -0.37
C LEU A 214 13.91 -16.84 -1.31
N MET A 215 14.04 -16.57 -2.60
CA MET A 215 13.06 -16.96 -3.61
C MET A 215 12.83 -18.47 -3.58
N MET A 216 13.90 -19.27 -3.46
CA MET A 216 13.81 -20.72 -3.43
C MET A 216 13.17 -21.26 -2.15
N GLU A 217 13.41 -20.63 -1.00
CA GLU A 217 12.69 -20.94 0.24
C GLU A 217 11.18 -20.62 0.10
N CYS A 218 10.85 -19.48 -0.50
CA CYS A 218 9.46 -19.03 -0.63
C CYS A 218 8.60 -19.87 -1.59
N TRP A 219 9.18 -20.50 -2.62
CA TRP A 219 8.44 -21.40 -3.53
C TRP A 219 8.54 -22.89 -3.18
N SER A 220 8.93 -23.21 -1.95
CA SER A 220 9.02 -24.59 -1.48
C SER A 220 7.72 -25.36 -1.77
N GLU A 221 7.89 -26.64 -2.13
CA GLU A 221 6.77 -27.52 -2.45
C GLU A 221 5.84 -27.71 -1.26
N ASP A 222 6.40 -27.85 -0.05
CA ASP A 222 5.64 -27.90 1.19
C ASP A 222 5.33 -26.46 1.68
N PRO A 223 4.03 -26.05 1.72
CA PRO A 223 3.64 -24.72 2.19
C PRO A 223 4.10 -24.41 3.61
N GLU A 224 4.21 -25.41 4.49
CA GLU A 224 4.56 -25.20 5.89
C GLU A 224 6.04 -24.82 6.06
N THR A 225 6.91 -25.25 5.14
CA THR A 225 8.33 -24.87 5.13
C THR A 225 8.60 -23.47 4.60
N ARG A 226 7.66 -22.86 3.87
CA ARG A 226 7.83 -21.50 3.34
C ARG A 226 7.92 -20.50 4.49
N PRO A 227 8.83 -19.51 4.46
CA PRO A 227 8.93 -18.47 5.48
C PRO A 227 7.66 -17.60 5.54
N SER A 228 7.44 -16.88 6.64
CA SER A 228 6.45 -15.81 6.67
C SER A 228 7.00 -14.51 6.06
N PHE A 229 6.15 -13.54 5.73
CA PHE A 229 6.64 -12.22 5.33
C PHE A 229 7.42 -11.51 6.45
N SER A 230 7.14 -11.84 7.72
CA SER A 230 7.93 -11.35 8.85
C SER A 230 9.38 -11.88 8.80
N ASP A 231 9.56 -13.13 8.38
CA ASP A 231 10.89 -13.76 8.23
C ASP A 231 11.62 -13.25 6.97
N CYS A 232 10.87 -12.92 5.90
CA CYS A 232 11.41 -12.34 4.66
C CYS A 232 11.91 -10.90 4.86
N LYS A 233 11.32 -10.16 5.80
CA LYS A 233 11.60 -8.73 6.05
C LYS A 233 13.08 -8.43 6.33
N PRO A 234 13.78 -9.08 7.29
CA PRO A 234 15.20 -8.80 7.52
C PRO A 234 16.08 -9.16 6.33
N LYS A 235 15.75 -10.22 5.58
CA LYS A 235 16.50 -10.64 4.38
C LYS A 235 16.38 -9.62 3.25
N THR A 236 15.17 -9.16 2.94
CA THR A 236 14.98 -8.13 1.90
C THR A 236 15.51 -6.76 2.33
N LEU A 237 15.48 -6.45 3.63
CA LEU A 237 16.07 -5.22 4.16
C LEU A 237 17.59 -5.19 3.97
N SER A 238 18.30 -6.30 4.20
CA SER A 238 19.76 -6.36 3.97
C SER A 238 20.09 -6.17 2.49
N MET A 239 19.28 -6.75 1.59
CA MET A 239 19.41 -6.55 0.14
C MET A 239 19.24 -5.08 -0.25
N SER A 240 18.20 -4.42 0.25
CA SER A 240 17.97 -2.99 -0.02
C SER A 240 19.07 -2.11 0.58
N ARG A 241 19.51 -2.37 1.82
CA ARG A 241 20.59 -1.61 2.48
C ARG A 241 21.92 -1.73 1.77
N ALA A 242 22.22 -2.89 1.20
CA ALA A 242 23.43 -3.11 0.43
C ALA A 242 23.56 -2.16 -0.79
N TYR A 243 22.46 -1.60 -1.28
CA TYR A 243 22.38 -0.65 -2.40
C TYR A 243 21.85 0.73 -1.99
N ALA A 244 21.76 1.02 -0.69
CA ALA A 244 21.14 2.26 -0.21
C ALA A 244 21.83 3.52 -0.77
N LYS A 245 23.14 3.47 -1.05
CA LYS A 245 23.88 4.61 -1.61
C LYS A 245 23.53 4.93 -3.06
N ASP A 246 23.09 3.91 -3.80
CA ASP A 246 22.85 4.01 -5.25
C ASP A 246 21.37 4.29 -5.57
N ILE A 247 20.49 4.24 -4.56
CA ILE A 247 19.04 4.27 -4.78
C ILE A 247 18.56 5.57 -5.40
N TYR A 248 19.11 6.71 -4.98
CA TYR A 248 18.74 8.01 -5.53
C TYR A 248 19.05 8.09 -7.02
N GLN A 249 20.26 7.67 -7.41
CA GLN A 249 20.67 7.66 -8.82
C GLN A 249 19.83 6.67 -9.64
N ALA A 250 19.52 5.51 -9.08
CA ALA A 250 18.66 4.52 -9.73
C ALA A 250 17.25 5.05 -10.00
N ILE A 251 16.65 5.76 -9.04
CA ILE A 251 15.33 6.38 -9.20
C ILE A 251 15.38 7.45 -10.30
N GLN A 252 16.37 8.35 -10.27
CA GLN A 252 16.52 9.40 -11.29
C GLN A 252 16.67 8.81 -12.69
N GLN A 253 17.53 7.79 -12.84
CA GLN A 253 17.74 7.11 -14.12
C GLN A 253 16.42 6.57 -14.71
N VAL A 254 15.59 5.92 -13.90
CA VAL A 254 14.32 5.35 -14.35
C VAL A 254 13.28 6.43 -14.66
N LEU A 255 13.19 7.48 -13.83
CA LEU A 255 12.27 8.58 -14.07
C LEU A 255 12.64 9.38 -15.32
N ASP A 256 13.92 9.63 -15.55
CA ASP A 256 14.40 10.30 -16.76
C ASP A 256 14.15 9.47 -18.01
N PHE A 257 14.28 8.14 -17.90
CA PHE A 257 13.89 7.23 -18.97
C PHE A 257 12.40 7.37 -19.32
N PHE A 258 11.50 7.35 -18.33
CA PHE A 258 10.06 7.55 -18.58
C PHE A 258 9.73 8.93 -19.16
N ARG A 259 10.45 9.98 -18.77
CA ARG A 259 10.31 11.32 -19.35
C ARG A 259 10.69 11.32 -20.83
N SER A 260 11.82 10.71 -21.18
CA SER A 260 12.31 10.63 -22.56
C SER A 260 11.36 9.89 -23.50
N MET A 261 10.66 8.85 -23.01
CA MET A 261 9.61 8.17 -23.77
C MET A 261 8.38 9.06 -24.01
N SER A 262 8.04 9.91 -23.05
CA SER A 262 6.85 10.77 -23.10
C SER A 262 7.05 11.95 -24.05
N THR A 263 8.27 12.51 -24.10
CA THR A 263 8.63 13.59 -25.04
C THR A 263 8.72 13.08 -26.48
N SER A 264 9.26 11.86 -26.68
CA SER A 264 9.30 11.22 -27.99
C SER A 264 7.90 10.99 -28.59
N ARG A 265 6.92 10.57 -27.76
CA ARG A 265 5.52 10.40 -28.19
C ARG A 265 4.80 11.71 -28.54
N ARG A 266 5.17 12.85 -27.97
CA ARG A 266 4.56 14.17 -28.30
C ARG A 266 4.95 14.70 -29.68
N THR A 267 5.98 14.12 -30.31
CA THR A 267 6.33 14.46 -31.71
C THR A 267 5.47 13.72 -32.73
N SER A 268 4.57 12.83 -32.29
CA SER A 268 3.63 12.11 -33.16
C SER A 268 2.21 12.11 -32.56
N LYS A 269 1.33 12.94 -33.12
CA LYS A 269 -0.11 13.14 -32.84
C LYS A 269 -0.45 14.29 -31.88
N VAL A 270 -1.03 15.33 -32.48
CA VAL A 270 -1.89 16.33 -31.86
C VAL A 270 -3.22 15.66 -31.52
N ASP A 271 -3.69 15.79 -30.28
CA ASP A 271 -5.10 15.97 -29.90
C ASP A 271 -5.17 16.32 -28.40
N ASP A 272 -6.02 17.29 -28.08
CA ASP A 272 -6.16 18.02 -26.80
C ASP A 272 -6.48 17.14 -25.57
N VAL A 273 -5.67 17.27 -24.52
CA VAL A 273 -5.99 16.87 -23.13
C VAL A 273 -5.45 17.97 -22.19
N PRO A 274 -6.20 18.42 -21.15
CA PRO A 274 -5.84 19.60 -20.37
C PRO A 274 -4.54 19.42 -19.59
N ASP A 275 -3.83 20.54 -19.44
CA ASP A 275 -2.47 20.70 -18.94
C ASP A 275 -2.08 19.73 -17.80
N GLY A 276 -1.18 18.82 -18.14
CA GLY A 276 -0.40 18.05 -17.17
C GLY A 276 0.50 18.99 -16.37
N VAL A 277 0.60 18.72 -15.07
CA VAL A 277 1.39 19.44 -14.07
C VAL A 277 2.74 19.90 -14.64
N ASN A 278 3.00 21.21 -14.57
CA ASN A 278 4.28 21.79 -14.94
C ASN A 278 5.33 21.40 -13.88
N LEU A 279 6.06 20.31 -14.13
CA LEU A 279 7.09 19.78 -13.23
C LEU A 279 8.40 20.60 -13.23
N SER A 280 8.48 21.73 -13.93
CA SER A 280 9.66 22.61 -13.88
C SER A 280 9.89 23.25 -12.50
N SER A 281 8.99 23.05 -11.53
CA SER A 281 9.15 23.49 -10.14
C SER A 281 9.78 22.44 -9.21
N MET A 282 9.97 21.18 -9.64
CA MET A 282 10.53 20.10 -8.80
C MET A 282 12.07 20.06 -8.85
N THR A 283 12.72 21.21 -8.66
CA THR A 283 14.19 21.30 -8.53
C THR A 283 14.66 21.26 -7.08
N ASP A 284 13.74 21.20 -6.12
CA ASP A 284 14.03 21.30 -4.70
C ASP A 284 13.95 19.93 -3.99
N LEU A 285 15.02 19.58 -3.26
CA LEU A 285 15.16 18.33 -2.49
C LEU A 285 14.04 18.12 -1.43
N SER A 286 13.31 19.18 -1.08
CA SER A 286 12.17 19.15 -0.17
C SER A 286 10.96 18.40 -0.74
N ASP A 287 10.77 18.37 -2.07
CA ASP A 287 9.63 17.71 -2.73
C ASP A 287 9.73 16.17 -2.75
N ILE A 288 10.88 15.65 -2.33
CA ILE A 288 11.27 14.24 -2.40
C ILE A 288 11.27 13.58 -1.00
N THR A 289 11.11 14.35 0.06
CA THR A 289 11.14 13.92 1.47
C THR A 289 10.03 12.92 1.87
N GLY A 290 9.03 12.69 1.01
CA GLY A 290 7.96 11.72 1.25
C GLY A 290 8.31 10.26 0.93
N SER A 291 9.45 9.98 0.29
CA SER A 291 9.86 8.60 0.01
C SER A 291 10.65 8.02 1.20
N PHE A 292 10.17 6.89 1.72
CA PHE A 292 10.87 6.12 2.77
C PHE A 292 12.29 5.73 2.36
N ALA A 293 12.53 5.52 1.05
CA ALA A 293 13.85 5.28 0.48
C ALA A 293 14.85 6.39 0.83
N ILE A 294 14.35 7.63 0.80
CA ILE A 294 15.16 8.84 0.90
C ILE A 294 15.30 9.24 2.37
N GLN A 295 14.29 8.93 3.19
CA GLN A 295 14.41 8.96 4.63
C GLN A 295 15.48 7.97 5.13
N VAL A 296 15.45 6.71 4.69
CA VAL A 296 16.47 5.70 5.05
C VAL A 296 17.86 6.10 4.55
N TYR A 297 17.96 6.67 3.34
CA TYR A 297 19.22 7.20 2.81
C TYR A 297 19.77 8.36 3.66
N GLN A 298 18.92 9.30 4.07
CA GLN A 298 19.29 10.42 4.94
C GLN A 298 19.71 9.94 6.34
N GLU A 299 19.03 8.95 6.91
CA GLU A 299 19.41 8.32 8.19
C GLU A 299 20.80 7.67 8.13
N ILE A 300 21.10 6.97 7.03
CA ILE A 300 22.41 6.34 6.81
C ILE A 300 23.52 7.40 6.61
N LEU A 301 23.24 8.47 5.85
CA LEU A 301 24.21 9.56 5.65
C LEU A 301 24.51 10.33 6.93
N ASN A 302 23.53 10.48 7.82
CA ASN A 302 23.69 11.20 9.09
C ASN A 302 24.41 10.38 10.18
N GLY A 303 24.86 9.15 9.88
CA GLY A 303 25.61 8.32 10.83
C GLY A 303 24.82 7.90 12.06
N VAL A 304 23.49 8.00 12.01
CA VAL A 304 22.61 7.59 13.10
C VAL A 304 22.40 6.09 12.99
N GLU A 305 23.27 5.29 13.59
CA GLU A 305 22.93 3.92 13.99
C GLU A 305 21.92 3.97 15.15
N SER A 306 20.71 4.47 14.90
CA SER A 306 19.60 4.08 15.76
C SER A 306 19.27 2.64 15.40
N LYS A 307 19.59 1.70 16.30
CA LYS A 307 18.79 0.47 16.41
C LYS A 307 17.32 0.91 16.27
N PRO A 308 16.51 0.29 15.40
CA PRO A 308 15.11 0.63 15.38
C PRO A 308 14.59 0.40 16.80
N GLN A 309 14.29 1.49 17.50
CA GLN A 309 13.33 1.45 18.58
C GLN A 309 12.06 1.01 17.85
N VAL A 310 11.81 -0.31 17.88
CA VAL A 310 10.48 -0.82 17.67
C VAL A 310 9.73 -0.28 18.87
N GLU A 311 9.16 0.91 18.74
CA GLU A 311 8.09 1.29 19.64
C GLU A 311 7.07 0.16 19.56
N PRO A 312 6.62 -0.38 20.70
CA PRO A 312 5.53 -1.33 20.70
C PRO A 312 4.43 -0.77 19.82
N PHE A 313 3.94 -1.57 18.88
CA PHE A 313 2.74 -1.22 18.15
C PHE A 313 1.61 -1.20 19.17
N GLU A 314 1.39 -0.04 19.79
CA GLU A 314 0.13 0.26 20.44
C GLU A 314 -0.92 0.27 19.33
N GLU A 315 -1.96 -0.56 19.51
CA GLU A 315 -3.09 -0.60 18.59
C GLU A 315 -3.49 0.84 18.24
N PRO A 316 -3.76 1.18 16.96
CA PRO A 316 -4.20 2.52 16.62
C PRO A 316 -5.55 2.74 17.31
N ILE A 317 -5.52 3.39 18.47
CA ILE A 317 -6.71 3.68 19.24
C ILE A 317 -7.60 4.49 18.31
N ASP A 318 -8.84 4.03 18.08
CA ASP A 318 -9.80 4.80 17.31
C ASP A 318 -9.91 6.17 17.96
N SER A 319 -9.47 7.20 17.25
CA SER A 319 -9.40 8.56 17.76
C SER A 319 -10.77 9.06 18.21
N GLY A 320 -11.84 8.59 17.57
CA GLY A 320 -13.20 8.84 18.02
C GLY A 320 -13.53 8.16 19.35
N GLU A 321 -13.08 6.92 19.54
CA GLU A 321 -13.27 6.15 20.77
C GLU A 321 -12.42 6.69 21.94
N LEU A 322 -11.16 7.05 21.68
CA LEU A 322 -10.26 7.66 22.66
C LEU A 322 -10.83 8.97 23.21
N LEU A 323 -11.31 9.84 22.31
CA LEU A 323 -11.95 11.10 22.69
C LEU A 323 -13.24 10.88 23.47
N ARG A 324 -14.05 9.87 23.11
CA ARG A 324 -15.30 9.52 23.82
C ARG A 324 -15.03 8.96 25.21
N LYS A 325 -14.10 8.01 25.33
CA LYS A 325 -13.76 7.35 26.59
C LYS A 325 -13.21 8.33 27.62
N ASN A 326 -12.47 9.33 27.15
CA ASN A 326 -11.84 10.34 28.00
C ASN A 326 -12.52 11.72 27.95
N PHE A 327 -13.74 11.80 27.42
CA PHE A 327 -14.44 13.06 27.18
C PHE A 327 -14.56 13.91 28.46
N ALA A 328 -14.82 13.29 29.62
CA ALA A 328 -14.90 13.98 30.89
C ALA A 328 -13.55 14.61 31.29
N THR A 329 -12.45 13.86 31.16
CA THR A 329 -11.09 14.34 31.46
C THR A 329 -10.70 15.52 30.58
N ILE A 330 -10.98 15.43 29.27
CA ILE A 330 -10.68 16.50 28.30
C ILE A 330 -11.47 17.77 28.64
N VAL A 331 -12.77 17.65 28.95
CA VAL A 331 -13.60 18.80 29.33
C VAL A 331 -13.13 19.42 30.64
N HIS A 332 -12.69 18.61 31.61
CA HIS A 332 -12.20 19.11 32.90
C HIS A 332 -10.83 19.79 32.80
N ALA A 333 -9.98 19.36 31.87
CA ALA A 333 -8.66 19.94 31.67
C ALA A 333 -8.70 21.32 30.97
N ASN A 334 -9.88 21.75 30.49
CA ASN A 334 -10.14 23.09 29.95
C ASN A 334 -9.11 23.53 28.88
N PRO A 335 -9.02 22.80 27.75
CA PRO A 335 -8.07 23.11 26.68
C PRO A 335 -8.36 24.47 26.03
N ASP A 336 -7.37 25.02 25.31
CA ASP A 336 -7.53 26.29 24.57
C ASP A 336 -8.45 26.11 23.35
N ILE A 337 -9.76 26.14 23.62
CA ILE A 337 -10.80 25.88 22.63
C ILE A 337 -10.87 26.97 21.55
N THR A 338 -10.47 28.21 21.84
CA THR A 338 -10.52 29.29 20.85
C THR A 338 -9.57 29.01 19.70
N SER A 339 -8.30 28.71 20.02
CA SER A 339 -7.29 28.33 19.02
C SER A 339 -7.67 27.05 18.27
N ILE A 340 -8.26 26.08 18.96
CA ILE A 340 -8.75 24.83 18.34
C ILE A 340 -9.91 25.10 17.37
N LEU A 341 -10.84 26.00 17.70
CA LEU A 341 -11.97 26.34 16.83
C LEU A 341 -11.52 27.05 15.55
N ASP A 342 -10.57 27.98 15.66
CA ASP A 342 -9.99 28.70 14.52
C ASP A 342 -9.31 27.72 13.53
N ASP A 343 -8.58 26.74 14.05
CA ASP A 343 -7.91 25.73 13.24
C ASP A 343 -8.89 24.70 12.65
N LEU A 344 -9.91 24.28 13.40
CA LEU A 344 -10.97 23.42 12.88
C LEU A 344 -11.75 24.11 11.76
N PHE A 345 -11.98 25.42 11.88
CA PHE A 345 -12.62 26.22 10.84
C PHE A 345 -11.71 26.37 9.61
N SER A 346 -10.43 26.70 9.81
CA SER A 346 -9.42 26.81 8.75
C SER A 346 -9.26 25.50 7.96
N GLN A 347 -9.38 24.35 8.63
CA GLN A 347 -9.34 23.02 8.02
C GLN A 347 -10.69 22.56 7.44
N LYS A 348 -11.71 23.44 7.42
CA LYS A 348 -13.08 23.16 6.92
C LYS A 348 -13.77 21.99 7.62
N ILE A 349 -13.41 21.71 8.88
CA ILE A 349 -14.05 20.69 9.71
C ILE A 349 -15.37 21.22 10.29
N ILE A 350 -15.42 22.51 10.64
CA ILE A 350 -16.64 23.23 11.03
C ILE A 350 -16.90 24.40 10.08
N SER A 351 -18.17 24.73 9.86
CA SER A 351 -18.61 25.84 9.01
C SER A 351 -18.79 27.14 9.81
N GLN A 352 -18.93 28.26 9.11
CA GLN A 352 -19.08 29.58 9.73
C GLN A 352 -20.35 29.66 10.61
N GLU A 353 -21.46 29.08 10.15
CA GLU A 353 -22.71 29.02 10.93
C GLU A 353 -22.52 28.19 12.21
N GLU A 354 -21.76 27.09 12.11
CA GLU A 354 -21.44 26.23 13.24
C GLU A 354 -20.51 26.91 14.25
N LEU A 355 -19.52 27.68 13.78
CA LEU A 355 -18.60 28.45 14.59
C LEU A 355 -19.35 29.56 15.35
N SER A 356 -20.18 30.34 14.65
CA SER A 356 -20.99 31.40 15.28
C SER A 356 -22.02 30.85 16.28
N THR A 357 -22.57 29.66 16.04
CA THR A 357 -23.46 28.98 17.01
C THR A 357 -22.71 28.57 18.28
N ILE A 358 -21.46 28.10 18.11
CA ILE A 358 -20.59 27.71 19.22
C ILE A 358 -20.20 28.96 20.01
N GLU A 359 -19.69 30.01 19.37
CA GLU A 359 -19.32 31.29 20.00
C GLU A 359 -20.48 31.97 20.74
N ALA A 360 -21.69 31.92 20.16
CA ALA A 360 -22.90 32.49 20.77
C ALA A 360 -23.37 31.73 22.02
N SER A 361 -22.94 30.48 22.21
CA SER A 361 -23.40 29.63 23.33
C SER A 361 -22.81 30.03 24.70
N GLY A 362 -21.80 30.89 24.74
CA GLY A 362 -21.33 31.56 25.96
C GLY A 362 -20.60 30.67 26.98
N THR A 363 -19.67 31.30 27.71
CA THR A 363 -18.54 30.75 28.48
C THR A 363 -18.89 29.70 29.55
N SER A 364 -18.58 28.44 29.29
CA SER A 364 -18.15 27.41 30.28
C SER A 364 -17.96 26.08 29.56
N GLN A 365 -17.68 24.99 30.30
CA GLN A 365 -17.58 23.61 29.83
C GLN A 365 -18.62 23.19 28.77
N ASN A 366 -19.78 23.85 28.68
CA ASN A 366 -20.77 23.64 27.64
C ASN A 366 -20.23 23.90 26.22
N LEU A 367 -19.38 24.92 26.04
CA LEU A 367 -18.71 25.22 24.77
C LEU A 367 -17.75 24.11 24.34
N VAL A 368 -16.96 23.62 25.30
CA VAL A 368 -16.02 22.50 25.14
C VAL A 368 -16.79 21.24 24.77
N ARG A 369 -17.88 20.93 25.50
CA ARG A 369 -18.75 19.77 25.24
C ARG A 369 -19.39 19.83 23.86
N ALA A 370 -19.93 20.99 23.46
CA ALA A 370 -20.57 21.17 22.15
C ALA A 370 -19.57 20.95 21.01
N THR A 371 -18.35 21.49 21.14
CA THR A 371 -17.28 21.35 20.13
C THR A 371 -16.85 19.88 20.00
N LEU A 372 -16.57 19.22 21.12
CA LEU A 372 -16.16 17.81 21.14
C LEU A 372 -17.21 16.88 20.52
N LEU A 373 -18.48 17.01 20.92
CA LEU A 373 -19.56 16.19 20.38
C LEU A 373 -19.73 16.39 18.87
N LYS A 374 -19.63 17.62 18.40
CA LYS A 374 -19.80 17.95 16.99
C LYS A 374 -18.68 17.40 16.13
N VAL A 375 -17.44 17.51 16.59
CA VAL A 375 -16.26 16.95 15.92
C VAL A 375 -16.29 15.42 15.91
N MET A 376 -16.63 14.78 17.03
CA MET A 376 -16.71 13.30 17.11
C MET A 376 -17.84 12.71 16.25
N ASN A 377 -18.89 13.49 15.97
CA ASN A 377 -20.02 13.04 15.14
C ASN A 377 -19.79 13.24 13.63
N LYS A 378 -18.72 13.95 13.23
CA LYS A 378 -18.36 14.18 11.81
C LYS A 378 -17.45 13.11 11.21
N GLY A 379 -17.03 12.12 12.00
CA GLY A 379 -16.29 10.94 11.55
C GLY A 379 -14.81 10.93 11.93
N ARG A 380 -14.08 9.91 11.49
CA ARG A 380 -12.71 9.63 11.97
C ARG A 380 -11.72 10.77 11.68
N ARG A 381 -11.78 11.34 10.48
CA ARG A 381 -10.90 12.45 10.06
C ARG A 381 -11.01 13.67 10.98
N SER A 382 -12.22 14.02 11.42
CA SER A 382 -12.40 15.15 12.33
C SER A 382 -11.89 14.83 13.74
N SER A 383 -12.06 13.58 14.21
CA SER A 383 -11.47 13.10 15.46
C SER A 383 -9.94 13.10 15.45
N ASP A 384 -9.33 12.66 14.34
CA ASP A 384 -7.86 12.63 14.18
C ASP A 384 -7.27 14.05 14.21
N VAL A 385 -7.85 14.97 13.43
CA VAL A 385 -7.45 16.39 13.41
C VAL A 385 -7.60 17.01 14.79
N PHE A 386 -8.69 16.70 15.49
CA PHE A 386 -8.93 17.26 16.81
C PHE A 386 -7.96 16.75 17.88
N LEU A 387 -7.58 15.46 17.84
CA LEU A 387 -6.51 14.95 18.70
C LEU A 387 -5.16 15.61 18.42
N GLN A 388 -4.84 15.88 17.15
CA GLN A 388 -3.63 16.61 16.80
C GLN A 388 -3.64 18.04 17.35
N LEU A 389 -4.78 18.74 17.24
CA LEU A 389 -4.94 20.09 17.80
C LEU A 389 -4.90 20.08 19.32
N LEU A 390 -5.51 19.10 20.00
CA LEU A 390 -5.36 18.92 21.45
C LEU A 390 -3.90 18.69 21.84
N LYS A 391 -3.14 17.90 21.08
CA LYS A 391 -1.71 17.69 21.32
C LYS A 391 -0.90 18.97 21.12
N LEU A 392 -1.27 19.80 20.15
CA LEU A 392 -0.57 21.04 19.82
C LEU A 392 -0.84 22.14 20.86
N TYR A 393 -2.09 22.32 21.26
CA TYR A 393 -2.53 23.43 22.12
C TYR A 393 -2.68 23.05 23.59
N SER A 394 -2.62 21.76 23.94
CA SER A 394 -2.90 21.27 25.29
C SER A 394 -2.16 19.97 25.59
N SER A 395 -0.82 20.01 25.49
CA SER A 395 0.05 18.83 25.68
C SER A 395 -0.15 18.12 27.03
N SER A 396 -0.45 18.85 28.10
CA SER A 396 -0.75 18.30 29.43
C SER A 396 -2.01 17.43 29.48
N VAL A 397 -2.95 17.65 28.55
CA VAL A 397 -4.16 16.84 28.41
C VAL A 397 -3.80 15.50 27.81
N MET A 398 -2.93 15.47 26.81
CA MET A 398 -2.48 14.21 26.19
C MET A 398 -1.75 13.30 27.17
N ASP A 399 -0.91 13.86 28.05
CA ASP A 399 -0.21 13.08 29.08
C ASP A 399 -1.19 12.39 30.04
N SER A 400 -2.36 12.98 30.29
CA SER A 400 -3.43 12.40 31.12
C SER A 400 -4.35 11.42 30.38
N LEU A 401 -4.26 11.35 29.05
CA LEU A 401 -5.03 10.43 28.20
C LEU A 401 -4.31 9.11 27.94
N THR A 402 -2.98 9.11 28.10
CA THR A 402 -2.08 7.98 27.87
C THR A 402 -1.60 7.28 29.15
N SER A 403 -1.98 7.80 30.33
CA SER A 403 -1.77 7.18 31.65
C SER A 403 -2.99 6.34 32.06
#